data_AF-A0A1N7GRK2-F1
#
_entry.id   AF-A0A1N7GRK2-F1
#
_cell.length_a   1.000
_cell.length_b   1.000
_cell.length_c   1.000
_cell.angle_alpha   90.00
_cell.angle_beta   90.00
_cell.angle_gamma   90.00
#
_symmetry.space_group_name_H-M   'P 1'
#
loop_
_entity.id
_entity.type
_entity.pdbx_description
1 polymer ?
#
loop_
_entity_poly.entity_id
_entity_poly.type
_entity_poly.pdbx_seq_one_letter_code
_entity_poly.pdbx_strand_id
1 'polypeptide(L)'
;MAAIRFFGRSLPLIAGLLAEATLREGFRQMLAGNGGGPHVPVAVLGRHLAEEQRLGRFPAGTKPHAAAALLLGACFHRAFVVSLVGGSTDLGTDEDAAADLVAAVLGGTGGGPAT
;
A
#
# COMPACT_ATOMS: atom_id res chain seq x y z
N MET A 1 -3.57 -5.16 8.59
CA MET A 1 -4.92 -5.55 8.09
C MET A 1 -5.80 -4.39 7.65
N ALA A 2 -5.73 -3.22 8.32
CA ALA A 2 -6.60 -2.09 7.97
C ALA A 2 -6.50 -1.66 6.49
N ALA A 3 -5.28 -1.66 5.91
CA ALA A 3 -5.06 -1.34 4.50
C ALA A 3 -5.74 -2.33 3.54
N ILE A 4 -5.62 -3.65 3.78
CA ILE A 4 -6.26 -4.69 2.96
C ILE A 4 -7.78 -4.52 2.97
N ARG A 5 -8.39 -4.38 4.15
CA ARG A 5 -9.83 -4.16 4.29
C ARG A 5 -10.31 -2.83 3.73
N PHE A 6 -9.47 -1.80 3.77
CA PHE A 6 -9.76 -0.52 3.13
C PHE A 6 -9.83 -0.69 1.62
N PHE A 7 -8.78 -1.25 1.00
CA PHE A 7 -8.74 -1.44 -0.44
C PHE A 7 -9.85 -2.38 -0.94
N GLY A 8 -10.15 -3.46 -0.22
CA GLY A 8 -11.26 -4.36 -0.56
C GLY A 8 -12.61 -3.64 -0.66
N ARG A 9 -12.85 -2.63 0.20
CA ARG A 9 -14.08 -1.81 0.16
C ARG A 9 -14.02 -0.69 -0.88
N SER A 10 -12.84 -0.15 -1.15
CA SER A 10 -12.65 0.98 -2.08
C SER A 10 -12.53 0.56 -3.55
N LEU A 11 -12.19 -0.69 -3.84
CA LEU A 11 -11.90 -1.16 -5.20
C LEU A 11 -13.02 -0.93 -6.22
N PRO A 12 -14.32 -1.18 -5.91
CA PRO A 12 -15.38 -0.87 -6.86
C PRO A 12 -15.44 0.62 -7.22
N LEU A 13 -15.23 1.51 -6.25
CA LEU A 13 -15.16 2.95 -6.46
C LEU A 13 -13.93 3.31 -7.30
N ILE A 14 -12.76 2.76 -6.98
CA ILE A 14 -11.52 2.97 -7.73
C ILE A 14 -11.69 2.51 -9.19
N ALA A 15 -12.31 1.34 -9.40
CA ALA A 15 -12.56 0.81 -10.74
C ALA A 15 -13.47 1.74 -11.56
N GLY A 16 -14.56 2.24 -10.97
CA GLY A 16 -15.44 3.22 -11.62
C GLY A 16 -14.73 4.53 -11.97
N LEU A 17 -13.94 5.07 -11.04
CA LEU A 17 -13.13 6.28 -11.26
C LEU A 17 -12.08 6.09 -12.37
N LEU A 18 -11.55 4.88 -12.55
CA LEU A 18 -10.58 4.61 -13.62
C LEU A 18 -11.26 4.39 -14.97
N ALA A 19 -12.44 3.78 -14.98
CA ALA A 19 -13.18 3.44 -16.19
C ALA A 19 -13.88 4.65 -16.83
N GLU A 20 -14.33 5.62 -16.04
CA GLU A 20 -15.13 6.74 -16.55
C GLU A 20 -14.41 8.09 -16.35
N ALA A 21 -14.20 8.80 -17.47
CA ALA A 21 -13.35 9.98 -17.51
C ALA A 21 -13.95 11.18 -16.75
N THR A 22 -15.28 11.33 -16.76
CA THR A 22 -15.99 12.44 -16.12
C THR A 22 -15.91 12.34 -14.59
N LEU A 23 -16.14 11.14 -14.05
CA LEU A 23 -16.00 10.75 -12.65
C LEU A 23 -14.57 10.93 -12.17
N ARG A 24 -13.58 10.51 -12.98
CA ARG A 24 -12.15 10.74 -12.69
C ARG A 24 -11.82 12.23 -12.57
N GLU A 25 -12.35 13.03 -13.48
CA GLU A 25 -12.07 14.46 -13.51
C GLU A 25 -12.74 15.19 -12.34
N GLY A 26 -14.00 14.87 -12.04
CA GLY A 26 -14.68 15.36 -10.85
C GLY A 26 -13.95 14.98 -9.55
N PHE A 27 -13.44 13.74 -9.47
CA PHE A 27 -12.64 13.30 -8.33
C PHE A 27 -11.30 14.07 -8.21
N ARG A 28 -10.62 14.37 -9.32
CA ARG A 28 -9.40 15.20 -9.31
C ARG A 28 -9.67 16.61 -8.80
N GLN A 29 -10.75 17.23 -9.28
CA GLN A 29 -11.14 18.57 -8.84
C GLN A 29 -11.46 18.58 -7.34
N MET A 30 -12.18 17.58 -6.84
CA MET A 30 -12.44 17.39 -5.42
C MET A 30 -11.13 17.27 -4.60
N LEU A 31 -10.15 16.52 -5.09
CA LEU A 31 -8.87 16.33 -4.40
C LEU A 31 -7.98 17.59 -4.39
N ALA A 32 -7.98 18.35 -5.48
CA ALA A 32 -7.17 19.56 -5.63
C ALA A 32 -7.45 20.62 -4.55
N GLY A 33 -8.70 20.67 -4.04
CA GLY A 33 -9.10 21.60 -2.98
C GLY A 33 -8.62 21.23 -1.57
N ASN A 34 -8.26 19.96 -1.33
CA ASN A 34 -8.13 19.42 0.04
C ASN A 34 -6.74 18.84 0.37
N GLY A 35 -5.77 18.92 -0.56
CA GLY A 35 -4.46 18.26 -0.38
C GLY A 35 -4.56 16.74 -0.19
N GLY A 36 -5.69 16.17 -0.62
CA GLY A 36 -6.02 14.76 -0.45
C GLY A 36 -5.58 13.91 -1.63
N GLY A 37 -5.68 12.60 -1.49
CA GLY A 37 -5.58 11.69 -2.63
C GLY A 37 -4.94 10.35 -2.29
N PRO A 38 -4.87 9.45 -3.28
CA PRO A 38 -4.35 8.09 -3.09
C PRO A 38 -2.86 8.05 -2.72
N HIS A 39 -2.13 9.15 -2.90
CA HIS A 39 -0.73 9.28 -2.48
C HIS A 39 -0.57 9.56 -0.97
N VAL A 40 -1.61 10.06 -0.29
CA VAL A 40 -1.54 10.46 1.12
C VAL A 40 -1.21 9.30 2.06
N PRO A 41 -1.86 8.11 1.97
CA PRO A 41 -1.52 6.98 2.83
C PRO A 41 -0.04 6.55 2.71
N VAL A 42 0.52 6.61 1.49
CA VAL A 42 1.93 6.29 1.24
C VAL A 42 2.85 7.29 1.93
N ALA A 43 2.57 8.59 1.81
CA ALA A 43 3.35 9.64 2.46
C ALA A 43 3.26 9.56 4.00
N VAL A 44 2.08 9.28 4.55
CA VAL A 44 1.88 9.12 6.01
C VAL A 44 2.67 7.92 6.53
N LEU A 45 2.54 6.76 5.89
CA LEU A 45 3.28 5.57 6.30
C LEU A 45 4.79 5.74 6.11
N GLY A 46 5.23 6.37 5.02
CA GLY A 46 6.65 6.64 4.76
C GLY A 46 7.29 7.50 5.84
N ARG A 47 6.59 8.55 6.31
CA ARG A 47 7.04 9.38 7.44
C ARG A 47 7.10 8.59 8.74
N HIS A 48 6.11 7.75 9.01
CA HIS A 48 6.11 6.91 10.20
C HIS A 48 7.29 5.93 10.20
N LEU A 49 7.55 5.23 9.09
CA LEU A 49 8.69 4.33 8.96
C LEU A 49 10.04 5.06 9.08
N ALA A 50 10.12 6.30 8.60
CA ALA A 50 11.32 7.12 8.78
C ALA A 50 11.58 7.46 10.25
N GLU A 51 10.52 7.71 11.02
CA GLU A 51 10.63 7.93 12.46
C GLU A 51 11.04 6.64 13.19
N GLU A 52 10.43 5.49 12.85
CA GLU A 52 10.84 4.20 13.43
C GLU A 52 12.31 3.86 13.09
N GLN A 53 12.80 4.26 11.91
CA GLN A 53 14.21 4.13 11.53
C GLN A 53 15.12 5.03 12.39
N ARG A 54 14.71 6.27 12.63
CA ARG A 54 15.42 7.20 13.52
C ARG A 54 15.50 6.68 14.96
N LEU A 55 14.48 5.94 15.39
CA LEU A 55 14.42 5.25 16.69
C LEU A 55 15.17 3.91 16.72
N GLY A 56 15.76 3.47 15.60
CA GLY A 56 16.50 2.21 15.49
C GLY A 56 15.64 0.95 15.42
N ARG A 57 14.31 1.09 15.24
CA ARG A 57 13.35 -0.03 15.17
C ARG A 57 13.09 -0.50 13.74
N PHE A 58 13.56 0.25 12.75
CA PHE A 58 13.47 -0.08 11.33
C PHE A 58 14.87 -0.13 10.70
N PRO A 59 15.19 -1.10 9.82
CA PRO A 59 16.54 -1.29 9.32
C PRO A 59 17.09 -0.04 8.61
N ALA A 60 18.32 0.36 8.96
CA ALA A 60 18.94 1.58 8.42
C ALA A 60 19.19 1.56 6.90
N GLY A 61 19.33 0.38 6.30
CA GLY A 61 19.51 0.21 4.85
C GLY A 61 18.22 0.32 4.03
N THR A 62 17.05 0.34 4.68
CA THR A 62 15.76 0.38 3.98
C THR A 62 15.33 1.81 3.73
N LYS A 63 14.86 2.11 2.51
CA LYS A 63 14.28 3.43 2.17
C LYS A 63 12.83 3.51 2.67
N PRO A 64 12.48 4.33 3.69
CA PRO A 64 11.17 4.25 4.35
C PRO A 64 9.97 4.52 3.44
N HIS A 65 10.07 5.50 2.54
CA HIS A 65 8.99 5.82 1.60
C HIS A 65 8.80 4.74 0.53
N ALA A 66 9.88 4.10 0.10
CA ALA A 66 9.80 2.97 -0.83
C ALA A 66 9.17 1.74 -0.15
N ALA A 67 9.55 1.45 1.10
CA ALA A 67 8.93 0.40 1.90
C ALA A 67 7.43 0.65 2.09
N ALA A 68 7.02 1.88 2.39
CA ALA A 68 5.60 2.24 2.49
C ALA A 68 4.83 1.99 1.19
N ALA A 69 5.40 2.38 0.04
CA ALA A 69 4.81 2.15 -1.27
C ALA A 69 4.66 0.65 -1.57
N LEU A 70 5.68 -0.16 -1.25
CA LEU A 70 5.65 -1.61 -1.42
C LEU A 70 4.58 -2.27 -0.55
N LEU A 71 4.51 -1.92 0.74
CA LEU A 71 3.52 -2.49 1.66
C LEU A 71 2.09 -2.18 1.23
N LEU A 72 1.80 -0.93 0.91
CA LEU A 72 0.45 -0.50 0.50
C LEU A 72 0.10 -1.03 -0.90
N GLY A 73 1.07 -1.07 -1.81
CA GLY A 73 0.89 -1.67 -3.14
C GLY A 73 0.56 -3.15 -3.07
N ALA A 74 1.25 -3.91 -2.22
CA ALA A 74 0.96 -5.33 -2.01
C ALA A 74 -0.42 -5.54 -1.37
N CYS A 75 -0.81 -4.71 -0.39
CA CYS A 75 -2.16 -4.76 0.18
C CYS A 75 -3.24 -4.47 -0.88
N PHE A 76 -3.01 -3.48 -1.76
CA PHE A 76 -3.92 -3.16 -2.86
C PHE A 76 -4.02 -4.32 -3.86
N HIS A 77 -2.88 -4.89 -4.26
CA HIS A 77 -2.85 -5.99 -5.22
C HIS A 77 -3.60 -7.22 -4.69
N ARG A 78 -3.40 -7.57 -3.42
CA ARG A 78 -4.16 -8.64 -2.75
C ARG A 78 -5.66 -8.38 -2.84
N ALA A 79 -6.11 -7.20 -2.43
CA ALA A 79 -7.52 -6.83 -2.48
C ALA A 79 -8.06 -6.90 -3.92
N PHE A 80 -7.27 -6.46 -4.91
CA PHE A 80 -7.63 -6.50 -6.32
C PHE A 80 -7.84 -7.92 -6.82
N VAL A 81 -6.92 -8.84 -6.51
CA VAL A 81 -7.04 -10.25 -6.89
C VAL A 81 -8.30 -10.85 -6.27
N VAL A 82 -8.50 -10.67 -4.96
CA VAL A 82 -9.68 -11.20 -4.25
C VAL A 82 -10.98 -10.65 -4.84
N SER A 83 -11.05 -9.35 -5.15
CA SER A 83 -12.23 -8.73 -5.76
C SER A 83 -12.53 -9.26 -7.17
N LEU A 84 -11.50 -9.54 -7.98
CA LEU A 84 -11.70 -10.05 -9.34
C LEU A 84 -12.12 -11.51 -9.37
N VAL A 85 -11.53 -12.35 -8.52
CA VAL A 85 -11.78 -13.80 -8.52
C VAL A 85 -12.98 -14.20 -7.66
N GLY A 86 -13.56 -13.27 -6.90
CA GLY A 86 -14.80 -13.48 -6.14
C GLY A 86 -14.65 -14.33 -4.88
N GLY A 87 -13.42 -14.60 -4.40
CA GLY A 87 -13.14 -15.39 -3.20
C GLY A 87 -12.12 -16.50 -3.39
N SER A 88 -11.90 -17.29 -2.33
CA SER A 88 -10.96 -18.43 -2.20
C SER A 88 -9.71 -18.36 -3.09
N THR A 89 -8.77 -17.52 -2.70
CA THR A 89 -7.41 -17.51 -3.25
C THR A 89 -6.49 -18.27 -2.31
N ASP A 90 -5.47 -18.96 -2.81
CA ASP A 90 -4.43 -19.61 -1.99
C ASP A 90 -3.43 -18.59 -1.37
N LEU A 91 -3.92 -17.38 -1.07
CA LEU A 91 -3.13 -16.26 -0.57
C LEU A 91 -3.14 -16.20 0.97
N GLY A 92 -3.61 -17.24 1.67
CA GLY A 92 -3.71 -17.27 3.14
C GLY A 92 -4.72 -16.26 3.71
N THR A 93 -4.70 -16.05 5.02
CA THR A 93 -5.54 -15.02 5.65
C THR A 93 -4.96 -13.62 5.44
N ASP A 94 -5.76 -12.56 5.66
CA ASP A 94 -5.22 -11.20 5.66
C ASP A 94 -4.11 -11.03 6.71
N GLU A 95 -4.22 -11.73 7.84
CA GLU A 95 -3.28 -11.66 8.95
C GLU A 95 -1.92 -12.21 8.57
N ASP A 96 -1.89 -13.42 8.02
CA ASP A 96 -0.68 -14.06 7.51
C ASP A 96 -0.02 -13.16 6.46
N ALA A 97 -0.83 -12.66 5.51
CA ALA A 97 -0.33 -11.84 4.42
C ALA A 97 0.35 -10.56 4.90
N ALA A 98 -0.20 -9.84 5.88
CA ALA A 98 0.48 -8.63 6.33
C ALA A 98 1.70 -8.93 7.21
N ALA A 99 1.72 -10.05 7.94
CA ALA A 99 2.92 -10.50 8.64
C ALA A 99 4.04 -10.80 7.63
N ASP A 100 3.75 -11.54 6.57
CA ASP A 100 4.70 -11.89 5.51
C ASP A 100 5.22 -10.67 4.75
N LEU A 101 4.33 -9.71 4.42
CA LEU A 101 4.73 -8.47 3.74
C LEU A 101 5.65 -7.61 4.61
N VAL A 102 5.38 -7.54 5.91
CA VAL A 102 6.27 -6.84 6.85
C VAL A 102 7.59 -7.57 6.96
N ALA A 103 7.58 -8.90 7.11
CA ALA A 103 8.80 -9.71 7.17
C ALA A 103 9.66 -9.54 5.90
N ALA A 104 9.04 -9.51 4.72
CA ALA A 104 9.73 -9.29 3.46
C ALA A 104 10.40 -7.90 3.39
N VAL A 105 9.74 -6.86 3.89
CA VAL A 105 10.34 -5.51 3.95
C VAL A 105 11.46 -5.42 4.97
N LEU A 106 11.33 -6.11 6.12
CA LEU A 106 12.35 -6.12 7.17
C LEU A 106 13.56 -7.00 6.82
N GLY A 107 13.34 -8.11 6.10
CA GLY A 107 14.38 -9.07 5.72
C GLY A 107 14.98 -8.85 4.33
N GLY A 108 14.32 -8.09 3.44
CA GLY A 108 14.52 -8.19 1.99
C GLY A 108 15.03 -6.96 1.23
N THR A 109 15.41 -5.84 1.87
CA THR A 109 16.05 -4.73 1.13
C THR A 109 17.57 -4.67 1.30
N GLY A 110 18.19 -5.72 1.83
CA GLY A 110 19.64 -5.93 1.83
C GLY A 110 20.15 -6.44 0.49
N GLY A 111 20.04 -5.62 -0.55
CA GLY A 111 20.58 -5.91 -1.89
C GLY A 111 21.67 -4.93 -2.28
N GLY A 112 22.84 -5.04 -1.65
CA GLY A 112 24.08 -4.50 -2.19
C GLY A 112 25.10 -5.64 -2.28
N PRO A 113 25.57 -6.05 -3.47
CA PRO A 113 26.81 -6.81 -3.52
C PRO A 113 27.94 -5.88 -3.10
N ALA A 114 28.68 -6.30 -2.07
CA ALA A 114 30.01 -5.79 -1.83
C ALA A 114 30.93 -6.33 -2.93
N THR A 115 31.24 -5.49 -3.93
CA THR A 115 32.49 -5.46 -4.70
C THR A 115 32.50 -4.21 -5.55
#